data_AF-A0A8X6KYH6-F1
#
_entry.id   AF-A0A8X6KYH6-F1
#
_cell.length_a   1.000
_cell.length_b   1.000
_cell.length_c   1.000
_cell.angle_alpha   90.00
_cell.angle_beta   90.00
_cell.angle_gamma   90.00
#
_symmetry.space_group_name_H-M   'P 1'
#
loop_
_entity.id
_entity.type
_entity.pdbx_description
1 polymer ?
#
loop_
_entity_poly.entity_id
_entity_poly.type
_entity_poly.pdbx_seq_one_letter_code
_entity_poly.pdbx_strand_id
1 'polypeptide(L)'
;MHGEKNSYSNNLKSFRLDLITGFVSIGHQKFPEKRFAPVFFSGPVKLKFREHTVSEKARLKNVGHILTKCKSRRCAYCSTTTKPHRTRWMCSNCGVGLRMIAKSNNNATCFEKFLEDWKYPL
;
A
#
# COMPACT_ATOMS: atom_id res chain seq x y z
N MET A 1 -53.01 40.95 -13.54
CA MET A 1 -52.87 39.73 -12.72
C MET A 1 -51.40 39.38 -12.58
N HIS A 2 -51.06 38.81 -11.42
CA HIS A 2 -49.77 38.84 -10.76
C HIS A 2 -48.57 38.32 -11.56
N GLY A 3 -47.42 38.95 -11.36
CA GLY A 3 -46.12 38.46 -11.80
C GLY A 3 -45.52 37.46 -10.83
N GLU A 4 -44.50 36.73 -11.30
CA GLU A 4 -43.61 35.98 -10.42
C GLU A 4 -42.15 36.24 -10.82
N LYS A 5 -41.47 36.88 -9.87
CA LYS A 5 -40.03 37.14 -9.86
C LYS A 5 -39.36 35.80 -9.58
N ASN A 6 -38.59 35.25 -10.53
CA ASN A 6 -37.75 34.10 -10.22
C ASN A 6 -36.52 34.56 -9.44
N SER A 7 -36.69 34.61 -8.12
CA SER A 7 -35.66 34.81 -7.12
C SER A 7 -34.65 33.68 -7.22
N TYR A 8 -33.52 33.90 -7.91
CA TYR A 8 -32.39 32.98 -7.90
C TYR A 8 -31.68 33.12 -6.56
N SER A 9 -32.31 32.62 -5.50
CA SER A 9 -31.66 32.47 -4.21
C SER A 9 -30.54 31.44 -4.36
N ASN A 10 -29.31 31.87 -4.08
CA ASN A 10 -28.07 31.12 -4.15
C ASN A 10 -28.09 29.91 -3.20
N ASN A 11 -28.81 28.84 -3.57
CA ASN A 11 -28.74 27.59 -2.86
C ASN A 11 -27.71 26.72 -3.56
N LEU A 12 -26.51 26.58 -2.98
CA LEU A 12 -25.48 25.68 -3.51
C LEU A 12 -26.03 24.27 -3.80
N LYS A 13 -27.09 23.87 -3.09
CA LYS A 13 -27.78 22.61 -3.32
C LYS A 13 -28.46 22.55 -4.69
N SER A 14 -29.18 23.59 -5.12
CA SER A 14 -29.83 23.60 -6.45
C SER A 14 -28.80 23.63 -7.57
N PHE A 15 -27.74 24.44 -7.43
CA PHE A 15 -26.63 24.46 -8.38
C PHE A 15 -25.92 23.09 -8.49
N ARG A 16 -25.67 22.42 -7.35
CA ARG A 16 -25.08 21.07 -7.33
C ARG A 16 -26.00 20.04 -8.00
N LEU A 17 -27.31 20.13 -7.76
CA LEU A 17 -28.30 19.25 -8.39
C LEU A 17 -28.35 19.47 -9.91
N ASP A 18 -28.29 20.72 -10.37
CA ASP A 18 -28.25 21.04 -11.80
C ASP A 18 -26.96 20.52 -12.46
N LEU A 19 -25.80 20.64 -11.79
CA LEU A 19 -24.54 20.05 -12.26
C LEU A 19 -24.62 18.53 -12.36
N ILE A 20 -25.09 17.85 -11.31
CA ILE A 20 -25.24 16.38 -11.30
C ILE A 20 -26.17 15.96 -12.42
N THR A 21 -27.30 16.66 -12.60
CA THR A 21 -28.27 16.39 -13.65
C THR A 21 -27.62 16.54 -15.03
N GLY A 22 -26.87 17.62 -15.26
CA GLY A 22 -26.12 17.83 -16.50
C GLY A 22 -25.14 16.68 -16.81
N PHE A 23 -24.34 16.25 -15.84
CA PHE A 23 -23.38 15.15 -16.03
C PHE A 23 -24.07 13.79 -16.28
N VAL A 24 -25.16 13.51 -15.55
CA VAL A 24 -25.95 12.30 -15.75
C VAL A 24 -26.60 12.30 -17.15
N SER A 25 -27.17 13.43 -17.58
CA SER A 25 -27.75 13.58 -18.92
C SER A 25 -26.71 13.42 -20.05
N ILE A 26 -25.48 13.89 -19.85
CA ILE A 26 -24.37 13.67 -20.80
C ILE A 26 -23.98 12.19 -20.86
N GLY A 27 -23.93 11.49 -19.72
CA GLY A 27 -23.67 10.05 -19.65
C GLY A 27 -24.75 9.17 -20.28
N HIS A 28 -25.96 9.71 -20.47
CA HIS A 28 -27.09 9.03 -21.11
C HIS A 28 -27.27 9.38 -22.60
N GLN A 29 -26.38 10.20 -23.21
CA GLN A 29 -26.38 10.34 -24.66
C GLN A 29 -26.00 8.99 -25.28
N LYS A 30 -27.03 8.36 -25.86
CA LYS A 30 -27.02 7.04 -26.47
C LYS A 30 -26.03 7.01 -27.63
N PHE A 31 -24.79 6.60 -27.36
CA PHE A 31 -24.03 5.85 -28.35
C PHE A 31 -24.82 4.57 -28.70
N PRO A 32 -24.82 4.14 -29.97
CA PRO A 32 -25.70 3.07 -30.44
C PRO A 32 -25.48 1.78 -29.64
N GLU A 33 -26.51 1.46 -28.86
CA GLU A 33 -27.01 0.14 -28.51
C GLU A 33 -25.99 -0.97 -28.21
N LYS A 34 -25.50 -1.00 -26.96
CA LYS A 34 -25.40 -2.25 -26.19
C LYS A 34 -25.89 -1.99 -24.78
N ARG A 35 -27.20 -2.21 -24.58
CA ARG A 35 -27.86 -2.10 -23.27
C ARG A 35 -27.21 -3.08 -22.30
N PHE A 36 -26.68 -2.56 -21.19
CA PHE A 36 -26.35 -3.34 -20.02
C PHE A 36 -27.66 -3.93 -19.48
N ALA A 37 -27.93 -5.20 -19.79
CA ALA A 37 -28.87 -6.00 -19.04
C ALA A 37 -28.44 -6.04 -17.56
N PRO A 38 -29.37 -6.17 -16.60
CA PRO A 38 -29.02 -6.45 -15.21
C PRO A 38 -28.47 -7.87 -15.15
N VAL A 39 -27.15 -8.01 -15.35
CA VAL A 39 -26.48 -9.30 -15.23
C VAL A 39 -26.25 -9.53 -13.75
N PHE A 40 -27.15 -10.30 -13.14
CA PHE A 40 -26.85 -11.14 -11.99
C PHE A 40 -25.39 -11.61 -12.09
N PHE A 41 -24.57 -11.25 -11.09
CA PHE A 41 -23.14 -11.59 -10.97
C PHE A 41 -22.74 -12.88 -11.68
N SER A 42 -22.38 -12.79 -12.97
CA SER A 42 -21.83 -13.89 -13.73
C SER A 42 -20.32 -13.80 -13.66
N GLY A 43 -19.77 -14.38 -12.58
CA GLY A 43 -18.34 -14.64 -12.40
C GLY A 43 -17.51 -13.45 -11.87
N PRO A 44 -16.41 -13.75 -11.15
CA PRO A 44 -15.52 -12.71 -10.64
C PRO A 44 -14.89 -11.97 -11.81
N VAL A 45 -15.08 -10.64 -11.86
CA VAL A 45 -14.35 -9.74 -12.74
C VAL A 45 -12.86 -9.91 -12.41
N LYS A 46 -12.12 -10.56 -13.33
CA LYS A 46 -10.67 -10.70 -13.21
C LYS A 46 -10.04 -9.33 -13.41
N LEU A 47 -9.79 -8.62 -12.31
CA LEU A 47 -8.87 -7.50 -12.28
C LEU A 47 -7.53 -7.98 -12.83
N LYS A 48 -7.19 -7.59 -14.06
CA LYS A 48 -5.86 -7.83 -14.62
C LYS A 48 -4.90 -6.85 -13.93
N PHE A 49 -4.47 -7.21 -12.72
CA PHE A 49 -3.28 -6.64 -12.12
C PHE A 49 -2.10 -7.01 -13.02
N ARG A 50 -1.70 -6.11 -13.93
CA ARG A 50 -0.35 -6.13 -14.47
C ARG A 50 0.57 -5.58 -13.38
N GLU A 51 0.73 -6.34 -12.30
CA GLU A 51 1.84 -6.10 -11.41
C GLU A 51 3.11 -6.31 -12.24
N HIS A 52 4.05 -5.38 -12.14
CA HIS A 52 5.40 -5.60 -12.63
C HIS A 52 6.02 -6.66 -11.70
N THR A 53 5.73 -7.93 -11.96
CA THR A 53 6.22 -9.04 -11.13
C THR A 53 7.68 -9.30 -11.49
N VAL A 54 8.60 -8.67 -10.76
CA VAL A 54 10.01 -9.06 -10.81
C VAL A 54 10.11 -10.48 -10.23
N SER A 55 10.74 -11.39 -10.98
CA SER A 55 10.89 -12.78 -10.53
C SER A 55 11.63 -12.82 -9.18
N GLU A 56 11.24 -13.74 -8.31
CA GLU A 56 11.86 -13.90 -6.99
C GLU A 56 13.38 -14.10 -7.08
N LYS A 57 13.82 -14.88 -8.08
CA LYS A 57 15.24 -15.06 -8.40
C LYS A 57 15.94 -13.74 -8.72
N ALA A 58 15.30 -12.86 -9.50
CA ALA A 58 15.86 -11.54 -9.83
C ALA A 58 15.88 -10.61 -8.60
N ARG A 59 14.89 -10.69 -7.71
CA ARG A 59 14.86 -9.93 -6.45
C ARG A 59 16.01 -10.33 -5.52
N LEU A 60 16.37 -11.61 -5.48
CA LEU A 60 17.41 -12.13 -4.59
C LEU A 60 18.82 -11.98 -5.16
N LYS A 61 18.97 -11.86 -6.49
CA LYS A 61 20.28 -11.85 -7.17
C LYS A 61 21.20 -10.71 -6.74
N ASN A 62 20.65 -9.57 -6.34
CA ASN A 62 21.41 -8.36 -6.01
C ASN A 62 21.39 -8.00 -4.51
N VAL A 63 20.82 -8.84 -3.66
CA VAL A 63 20.66 -8.53 -2.23
C VAL A 63 21.81 -9.19 -1.46
N GLY A 64 22.75 -8.37 -0.98
CA GLY A 64 23.92 -8.83 -0.22
C GLY A 64 23.57 -9.47 1.12
N HIS A 65 22.45 -9.08 1.74
CA HIS A 65 22.00 -9.59 3.03
C HIS A 65 20.48 -9.76 3.05
N ILE A 66 20.01 -10.98 3.27
CA ILE A 66 18.58 -11.31 3.27
C ILE A 66 18.16 -11.77 4.66
N LEU A 67 17.01 -11.28 5.14
CA LEU A 67 16.42 -11.79 6.38
C LEU A 67 15.65 -13.08 6.12
N THR A 68 15.89 -14.06 6.96
CA THR A 68 15.18 -15.34 6.96
C THR A 68 14.70 -15.66 8.37
N LYS A 69 13.59 -16.42 8.46
CA LYS A 69 13.09 -16.91 9.74
C LYS A 69 14.02 -17.99 10.29
N CYS A 70 14.25 -17.98 11.60
CA CYS A 70 15.09 -18.96 12.28
C CYS A 70 14.54 -19.35 13.66
N LYS A 71 15.17 -20.34 14.29
CA LYS A 71 14.96 -20.62 15.72
C LYS A 71 15.31 -19.38 16.55
N SER A 72 14.72 -19.25 17.74
CA SER A 72 14.93 -18.09 18.62
C SER A 72 16.42 -17.88 18.94
N ARG A 73 16.97 -16.71 18.59
CA ARG A 73 18.37 -16.31 18.83
C ARG A 73 18.43 -14.95 19.54
N ARG A 74 19.57 -14.61 20.16
CA ARG A 74 19.82 -13.25 20.66
C ARG A 74 20.10 -12.30 19.49
N CYS A 75 19.64 -11.07 19.59
CA CYS A 75 19.92 -10.01 18.63
C CYS A 75 21.36 -9.52 18.81
N ALA A 76 22.20 -9.61 17.78
CA ALA A 76 23.59 -9.17 17.88
C ALA A 76 23.73 -7.65 18.03
N TYR A 77 22.74 -6.89 17.56
CA TYR A 77 22.80 -5.43 17.58
C TYR A 77 22.36 -4.81 18.91
N CYS A 78 21.32 -5.37 19.55
CA CYS A 78 20.70 -4.74 20.72
C CYS A 78 20.60 -5.63 21.95
N SER A 79 20.96 -6.92 21.87
CA SER A 79 21.00 -7.78 23.04
C SER A 79 22.29 -7.53 23.81
N THR A 80 22.17 -7.21 25.09
CA THR A 80 23.31 -7.15 26.02
C THR A 80 23.19 -8.26 27.06
N THR A 81 24.24 -8.46 27.87
CA THR A 81 24.22 -9.42 28.98
C THR A 81 23.10 -9.12 29.99
N THR A 82 22.88 -7.84 30.29
CA THR A 82 21.86 -7.39 31.26
C THR A 82 20.46 -7.27 30.66
N LYS A 83 20.35 -7.03 29.34
CA LYS A 83 19.06 -6.90 28.64
C LYS A 83 19.03 -7.85 27.44
N PRO A 84 18.75 -9.15 27.66
CA PRO A 84 18.70 -10.11 26.57
C PRO A 84 17.51 -9.80 25.65
N HIS A 85 17.79 -9.65 24.37
CA HIS A 85 16.77 -9.41 23.35
C HIS A 85 16.80 -10.55 22.35
N ARG A 86 15.73 -11.34 22.32
CA ARG A 86 15.58 -12.42 21.35
C ARG A 86 14.87 -11.97 20.07
N THR A 87 15.12 -12.70 19.00
CA THR A 87 14.53 -12.55 17.67
C THR A 87 14.37 -13.92 17.00
N ARG A 88 13.43 -14.02 16.07
CA ARG A 88 13.24 -15.18 15.18
C ARG A 88 13.67 -14.89 13.75
N TRP A 89 14.46 -13.84 13.58
CA TRP A 89 14.97 -13.39 12.28
C TRP A 89 16.49 -13.37 12.31
N MET A 90 17.10 -13.84 11.23
CA MET A 90 18.55 -13.78 11.04
C MET A 90 18.88 -13.40 9.60
N CYS A 91 20.06 -12.80 9.39
CA CYS A 91 20.61 -12.69 8.05
C CYS A 91 21.00 -14.10 7.55
N SER A 92 20.51 -14.52 6.38
CA SER A 92 20.89 -15.80 5.76
C SER A 92 22.37 -15.84 5.41
N ASN A 93 22.95 -14.71 5.05
CA ASN A 93 24.33 -14.61 4.58
C ASN A 93 25.30 -14.62 5.77
N CYS A 94 25.01 -13.86 6.83
CA CYS A 94 25.91 -13.72 7.99
C CYS A 94 25.58 -14.65 9.16
N GLY A 95 24.39 -15.25 9.18
CA GLY A 95 23.91 -16.07 10.32
C GLY A 95 23.60 -15.28 11.60
N VAL A 96 23.61 -13.95 11.52
CA VAL A 96 23.44 -13.04 12.66
C VAL A 96 21.96 -12.82 12.95
N GLY A 97 21.55 -13.04 14.20
CA GLY A 97 20.19 -12.75 14.66
C GLY A 97 19.96 -11.25 14.78
N LEU A 98 18.95 -10.71 14.09
CA LEU A 98 18.62 -9.28 14.09
C LEU A 98 17.13 -9.07 14.35
N ARG A 99 16.79 -8.02 15.09
CA ARG A 99 15.40 -7.71 15.45
C ARG A 99 14.76 -6.81 14.40
N MET A 100 13.55 -7.19 13.97
CA MET A 100 12.73 -6.44 13.01
C MET A 100 11.83 -5.36 13.64
N ILE A 101 11.74 -5.33 14.97
CA ILE A 101 10.92 -4.38 15.70
C ILE A 101 11.83 -3.30 16.29
N ALA A 102 11.63 -2.06 15.85
CA ALA A 102 12.21 -0.88 16.47
C ALA A 102 11.64 -0.70 17.89
N LYS A 103 12.50 -0.40 18.86
CA LYS A 103 12.07 -0.13 20.24
C LYS A 103 11.66 1.33 20.49
N SER A 104 11.82 2.21 19.49
CA SER A 104 11.59 3.65 19.62
C SER A 104 10.88 4.19 18.37
N ASN A 105 10.01 5.17 18.59
CA ASN A 105 9.00 5.71 17.67
C ASN A 105 9.53 6.33 16.37
N ASN A 106 10.85 6.36 16.13
CA ASN A 106 11.46 6.94 14.92
C ASN A 106 12.69 6.16 14.40
N ASN A 107 12.90 4.92 14.83
CA ASN A 107 14.22 4.29 14.69
C ASN A 107 14.21 3.10 13.73
N ALA A 108 15.15 3.09 12.79
CA ALA A 108 15.49 1.95 11.95
C ALA A 108 15.59 0.64 12.76
N THR A 109 15.13 -0.46 12.17
CA THR A 109 15.25 -1.80 12.72
C THR A 109 16.71 -2.16 12.95
N CYS A 110 16.98 -3.12 13.83
CA CYS A 110 18.36 -3.59 14.02
C CYS A 110 18.94 -4.20 12.74
N PHE A 111 18.09 -4.66 11.82
CA PHE A 111 18.52 -5.12 10.51
C PHE A 111 18.92 -3.96 9.59
N GLU A 112 18.11 -2.90 9.51
CA GLU A 112 18.45 -1.72 8.70
C GLU A 112 19.75 -1.08 9.16
N LYS A 113 19.96 -0.94 10.48
CA LYS A 113 21.23 -0.44 11.02
C LYS A 113 22.41 -1.33 10.65
N PHE A 114 22.23 -2.64 10.73
CA PHE A 114 23.24 -3.60 10.29
C PHE A 114 23.56 -3.43 8.79
N LEU A 115 22.57 -3.13 7.93
CA LEU A 115 22.83 -2.86 6.51
C LEU A 115 23.55 -1.53 6.27
N GLU A 116 23.21 -0.49 7.04
CA GLU A 116 23.86 0.82 6.96
C GLU A 116 25.35 0.72 7.32
N ASP A 117 25.67 0.02 8.41
CA ASP A 117 27.05 -0.21 8.85
C ASP A 117 27.88 -0.98 7.79
N TRP A 118 27.24 -1.87 7.02
CA TRP A 118 27.90 -2.61 5.93
C TRP A 118 28.08 -1.80 4.64
N LYS A 119 27.24 -0.78 4.42
CA LYS A 119 27.32 0.05 3.23
C LYS A 119 28.47 1.05 3.30
N TYR A 120 28.85 1.45 4.52
CA TYR A 120 29.93 2.41 4.77
C TYR A 120 30.85 1.90 5.90
N PRO A 121 31.69 0.89 5.62
CA PRO A 121 32.70 0.48 6.58
C PRO A 121 33.69 1.64 6.81
N LEU A 122 33.85 2.03 8.08
CA LEU A 122 34.85 3.00 8.53
C LEU A 122 36.28 2.49 8.30
#